data_AF-A0A3E0GV64-F1
#
_entry.id   AF-A0A3E0GV64-F1
#
_cell.length_a   1.000
_cell.length_b   1.000
_cell.length_c   1.000
_cell.angle_alpha   90.00
_cell.angle_beta   90.00
_cell.angle_gamma   90.00
#
_symmetry.space_group_name_H-M   'P 1'
#
loop_
_entity.id
_entity.type
_entity.pdbx_description
1 polymer ?
#
loop_
_entity_poly.entity_id
_entity_poly.type
_entity_poly.pdbx_seq_one_letter_code
_entity_poly.pdbx_strand_id
1 'polypeptide(L)' 'MIIGETVLVTGGTGYVAGWCVAELLKRGYTVRTTVRSAAKG' A
#
# COMPACT_ATOMS: atom_id res chain seq x y z
N MET A 1 17.88 -8.14 9.84
CA MET A 1 16.80 -8.11 8.83
C MET A 1 16.72 -6.70 8.30
N ILE A 2 17.05 -6.49 7.03
CA ILE A 2 16.88 -5.18 6.37
C ILE A 2 15.40 -5.08 6.02
N ILE A 3 14.68 -4.25 6.76
CA ILE A 3 13.28 -3.93 6.49
C ILE A 3 13.30 -2.96 5.30
N GLY A 4 12.71 -3.35 4.17
CA GLY A 4 12.60 -2.46 3.01
C GLY A 4 11.91 -1.16 3.39
N GLU A 5 12.29 -0.05 2.74
CA GLU A 5 11.76 1.29 3.04
C GLU A 5 10.23 1.29 3.15
N THR A 6 9.70 2.05 4.09
CA THR A 6 8.25 2.11 4.33
C THR A 6 7.61 3.22 3.51
N VAL A 7 6.60 2.88 2.71
CA VAL A 7 5.86 3.82 1.84
C VAL A 7 4.39 3.87 2.28
N LEU A 8 3.84 5.09 2.37
CA LEU A 8 2.40 5.32 2.59
C LEU A 8 1.69 5.61 1.27
N VAL A 9 0.74 4.77 0.90
CA VAL A 9 -0.17 4.99 -0.24
C VAL A 9 -1.54 5.42 0.27
N THR A 10 -2.02 6.60 -0.07
CA THR A 10 -3.36 7.04 0.36
C THR A 10 -4.47 6.50 -0.55
N GLY A 11 -5.65 6.24 0.00
CA GLY A 11 -6.82 5.84 -0.78
C GLY A 11 -6.73 4.39 -1.30
N GLY A 12 -6.25 3.47 -0.49
CA GLY A 12 -5.90 2.08 -0.81
C GLY A 12 -6.99 1.22 -1.46
N THR A 13 -8.26 1.62 -1.36
CA THR A 13 -9.38 0.96 -2.05
C THR A 13 -9.59 1.47 -3.48
N GLY A 14 -8.85 2.51 -3.90
CA GLY A 14 -8.95 3.09 -5.23
C GLY A 14 -8.21 2.26 -6.29
N TYR A 15 -8.69 2.31 -7.53
CA TYR A 15 -8.12 1.56 -8.65
C TYR A 15 -6.61 1.77 -8.81
N VAL A 16 -6.16 3.02 -8.87
CA VAL A 16 -4.73 3.36 -8.99
C VAL A 16 -3.94 2.93 -7.76
N ALA A 17 -4.50 3.13 -6.56
CA ALA A 17 -3.82 2.79 -5.32
C ALA A 17 -3.53 1.28 -5.21
N GLY A 18 -4.46 0.43 -5.67
CA GLY A 18 -4.25 -1.02 -5.72
C GLY A 18 -3.05 -1.42 -6.58
N TRP A 19 -2.91 -0.82 -7.77
CA TRP A 19 -1.74 -1.04 -8.64
C TRP A 19 -0.45 -0.52 -8.02
N CYS A 20 -0.47 0.66 -7.39
CA CYS A 20 0.69 1.21 -6.69
C CYS A 20 1.15 0.29 -5.55
N VAL A 21 0.23 -0.20 -4.73
CA VAL A 21 0.53 -1.14 -3.62
C VAL A 21 1.16 -2.43 -4.18
N ALA A 22 0.57 -3.02 -5.23
CA ALA A 22 1.09 -4.24 -5.82
C ALA A 22 2.52 -4.09 -6.35
N GLU A 23 2.82 -2.98 -7.04
CA GLU A 23 4.15 -2.72 -7.60
C GLU A 23 5.20 -2.42 -6.51
N LEU A 24 4.84 -1.66 -5.47
CA LEU A 24 5.73 -1.38 -4.34
C LEU A 24 6.07 -2.66 -3.56
N LEU A 25 5.09 -3.53 -3.34
CA LEU A 25 5.34 -4.82 -2.70
C LEU A 25 6.27 -5.71 -3.54
N LYS A 26 6.09 -5.76 -4.87
CA LYS A 26 6.98 -6.50 -5.78
C LYS A 26 8.43 -6.02 -5.71
N ARG A 27 8.65 -4.73 -5.47
CA ARG A 27 9.97 -4.11 -5.33
C ARG A 27 10.59 -4.27 -3.93
N GLY A 28 9.89 -4.92 -3.00
CA GLY A 28 10.38 -5.20 -1.65
C GLY A 28 10.16 -4.08 -0.63
N TYR A 29 9.29 -3.11 -0.93
CA TYR A 29 8.93 -2.07 0.03
C TYR A 29 7.95 -2.60 1.08
N THR A 30 8.02 -2.03 2.28
CA THR A 30 6.95 -2.18 3.27
C THR A 30 5.87 -1.16 2.95
N VAL A 31 4.64 -1.59 2.67
CA VAL A 31 3.57 -0.66 2.25
C VAL A 31 2.53 -0.49 3.35
N ARG A 32 2.20 0.75 3.68
CA ARG A 32 1.02 1.12 4.45
C ARG A 32 0.04 1.84 3.54
N THR A 33 -1.26 1.68 3.79
CA THR A 33 -2.27 2.42 3.05
C THR A 33 -3.38 2.97 3.93
N THR A 34 -4.03 4.04 3.47
CA THR A 34 -5.25 4.55 4.11
C THR A 34 -6.48 4.02 3.40
N VAL A 35 -7.48 3.59 4.17
CA VAL A 35 -8.81 3.24 3.67
C VAL A 35 -9.82 4.19 4.30
N ARG A 36 -10.93 4.46 3.60
CA ARG A 36 -11.99 5.33 4.14
C ARG A 36 -12.67 4.69 5.36
N SER A 37 -12.80 3.36 5.37
CA SER A 37 -13.41 2.58 6.44
C SER A 37 -12.77 1.21 6.49
N ALA A 38 -12.20 0.82 7.64
CA ALA A 38 -11.62 -0.53 7.80
C ALA A 38 -12.67 -1.65 7.69
N ALA A 39 -13.93 -1.36 7.99
CA ALA A 39 -15.05 -2.29 7.81
C ALA A 39 -15.48 -2.45 6.33
N LYS A 40 -14.89 -1.68 5.41
CA LYS A 40 -15.20 -1.70 3.98
C LYS A 40 -13.89 -1.79 3.20
N GLY A 41 -13.50 -3.02 2.85
CA GLY A 41 -12.32 -3.37 2.08
C GLY A 41 -12.53 -4.73 1.45
#